data_AF-A0A3D3BAP9-F1
#
_entry.id   AF-A0A3D3BAP9-F1
#
_cell.length_a   1.000
_cell.length_b   1.000
_cell.length_c   1.000
_cell.angle_alpha   90.00
_cell.angle_beta   90.00
_cell.angle_gamma   90.00
#
_symmetry.space_group_name_H-M   'P 1'
#
loop_
_entity.id
_entity.type
_entity.pdbx_description
1 polymer ?
#
loop_
_entity_poly.entity_id
_entity_poly.type
_entity_poly.pdbx_seq_one_letter_code
_entity_poly.pdbx_strand_id
1 'polypeptide(L)' 'IQQLSLPGGEWDKGYRMGFYPQIRSVMEREYNRIFAGETTPKEAMETIKKEADELLARFAKTAG' A
#
# COMPACT_ATOMS: atom_id res chain seq x y z
N ILE A 1 -33.62 13.38 -1.49
CA ILE A 1 -32.27 12.81 -1.27
C ILE A 1 -31.92 12.01 -2.52
N GLN A 2 -31.25 12.62 -3.50
CA GLN A 2 -30.92 12.00 -4.81
C GLN A 2 -29.40 11.83 -5.00
N GLN A 3 -28.63 11.80 -3.91
CA GLN A 3 -27.17 11.75 -3.97
C GLN A 3 -26.61 10.35 -4.28
N LEU A 4 -27.46 9.35 -4.51
CA LEU A 4 -27.07 7.94 -4.74
C LEU A 4 -27.10 7.51 -6.21
N SER A 5 -27.39 8.42 -7.15
CA SER A 5 -27.54 8.09 -8.58
C SER A 5 -26.66 8.94 -9.50
N LEU A 6 -25.64 9.60 -8.97
CA LEU A 6 -24.64 10.25 -9.81
C LEU A 6 -23.73 9.17 -10.40
N PRO A 7 -23.52 9.15 -11.74
CA PRO A 7 -22.51 8.29 -12.32
C PRO A 7 -21.17 8.62 -11.68
N GLY A 8 -20.52 7.63 -11.07
CA GLY A 8 -19.19 7.80 -10.48
C GLY A 8 -18.25 8.40 -11.52
N GLY A 9 -17.44 9.39 -11.13
CA GLY A 9 -16.54 10.06 -12.06
C GLY A 9 -15.58 9.05 -12.69
N GLU A 10 -15.13 9.30 -13.93
CA GLU A 10 -14.16 8.42 -14.62
C GLU A 10 -12.91 8.14 -13.77
N TRP A 11 -12.60 9.04 -12.82
CA TRP A 11 -11.46 9.00 -11.91
C TRP A 11 -11.76 8.45 -10.51
N ASP A 12 -13.03 8.15 -10.17
CA ASP A 12 -13.42 7.53 -8.88
C ASP A 12 -13.10 6.04 -8.82
N LYS A 13 -12.61 5.46 -9.93
CA LYS A 13 -11.97 4.15 -9.95
C LYS A 13 -10.60 4.29 -9.29
N GLY A 14 -10.60 4.58 -7.98
CA GLY A 14 -9.40 4.72 -7.17
C GLY A 14 -8.42 3.64 -7.54
N TYR A 15 -7.19 4.04 -7.87
CA TYR A 15 -6.17 3.18 -8.44
C TYR A 15 -6.06 1.91 -7.59
N ARG A 16 -6.71 0.83 -8.04
CA ARG A 16 -6.69 -0.45 -7.34
C ARG A 16 -5.35 -1.08 -7.70
N MET A 17 -4.27 -0.50 -7.17
CA MET A 17 -3.03 -1.25 -7.02
C MET A 17 -3.41 -2.48 -6.20
N GLY A 18 -3.45 -3.62 -6.86
CA GLY A 18 -3.59 -4.90 -6.19
C GLY A 18 -2.56 -4.94 -5.07
N PHE A 19 -3.02 -5.21 -3.84
CA PHE A 19 -2.21 -5.22 -2.63
C PHE A 19 -1.76 -3.87 -2.03
N TYR A 20 -2.31 -2.72 -2.44
CA TYR A 20 -2.00 -1.41 -1.82
C TYR A 20 -2.26 -1.35 -0.30
N PRO A 21 -3.37 -1.91 0.25
CA PRO A 21 -3.58 -1.96 1.69
C PRO A 21 -2.48 -2.72 2.44
N GLN A 22 -1.95 -3.79 1.85
CA GLN A 22 -0.92 -4.63 2.44
C GLN A 22 0.42 -3.90 2.48
N ILE A 23 0.79 -3.21 1.38
CA ILE A 23 1.99 -2.36 1.35
C ILE A 23 1.85 -1.22 2.37
N ARG A 24 0.65 -0.65 2.50
CA ARG A 24 0.38 0.39 3.51
C ARG A 24 0.58 -0.09 4.94
N SER A 25 0.11 -1.29 5.30
CA SER A 25 0.35 -1.85 6.64
C SER A 25 1.83 -2.07 6.93
N VAL A 26 2.62 -2.48 5.93
CA VAL A 26 4.08 -2.61 6.07
C VAL A 26 4.73 -1.25 6.30
N MET A 27 4.33 -0.24 5.52
CA MET A 27 4.83 1.13 5.71
C MET A 27 4.51 1.67 7.10
N GLU A 28 3.27 1.51 7.59
CA GLU A 28 2.87 1.97 8.92
C GLU A 28 3.68 1.29 10.04
N ARG A 29 3.98 -0.02 9.91
CA ARG A 29 4.83 -0.74 10.86
C ARG A 29 6.25 -0.16 10.91
N GLU A 30 6.85 0.05 9.75
CA GLU A 30 8.23 0.56 9.65
C GLU A 30 8.32 2.03 10.05
N TYR A 31 7.31 2.85 9.74
CA TYR A 31 7.25 4.23 10.26
C TYR A 31 7.15 4.27 11.78
N ASN A 32 6.36 3.40 12.39
CA ASN A 32 6.29 3.32 13.85
C ASN A 32 7.66 2.94 14.47
N ARG A 33 8.41 2.04 13.84
CA ARG A 33 9.78 1.70 14.28
C ARG A 33 10.76 2.86 14.15
N ILE A 34 10.65 3.65 13.07
CA ILE A 34 11.45 4.88 12.91
C ILE A 34 11.11 5.86 14.03
N PHE A 35 9.82 6.11 14.30
CA PHE A 35 9.39 7.05 15.33
C PHE A 35 9.71 6.57 16.76
N ALA A 36 9.76 5.25 16.98
CA ALA A 36 10.20 4.66 18.23
C ALA A 36 11.74 4.69 18.41
N GLY A 37 12.49 5.07 17.38
CA GLY A 37 13.96 5.08 17.41
C GLY A 37 14.59 3.67 17.35
N GLU A 38 13.80 2.65 17.01
CA GLU A 38 14.26 1.25 16.93
C GLU A 38 15.04 0.97 15.63
N THR A 39 14.84 1.78 14.59
CA THR A 39 15.49 1.62 13.28
C THR A 39 15.80 2.96 12.63
N THR A 40 16.80 2.99 11.75
CA THR A 40 17.08 4.18 10.96
C THR A 40 16.10 4.31 9.78
N PRO A 41 15.79 5.54 9.31
CA PRO A 41 14.92 5.74 8.15
C PRO A 41 15.39 4.97 6.90
N LYS A 42 16.72 4.78 6.77
CA LYS A 42 17.31 4.05 5.65
C LYS A 42 17.00 2.55 5.71
N GLU A 43 17.20 1.92 6.86
CA GLU A 43 16.91 0.48 7.06
C GLU A 43 15.41 0.17 6.95
N ALA A 44 14.57 1.04 7.51
CA ALA A 44 13.12 0.94 7.38
C ALA A 44 12.68 1.04 5.92
N MET A 45 13.22 1.99 5.14
CA MET A 45 12.91 2.10 3.71
C MET A 45 13.38 0.90 2.88
N GLU A 46 14.55 0.32 3.20
CA GLU A 46 15.00 -0.92 2.54
C GLU A 46 14.07 -2.10 2.85
N THR A 47 13.60 -2.20 4.10
CA THR A 47 12.63 -3.23 4.53
C THR A 47 11.29 -3.06 3.81
N ILE A 48 10.75 -1.84 3.76
CA ILE A 48 9.51 -1.50 3.04
C ILE A 48 9.64 -1.91 1.57
N LYS A 49 10.74 -1.54 0.90
CA LYS A 49 10.96 -1.86 -0.51
C LYS A 49 10.94 -3.35 -0.77
N LYS A 50 11.66 -4.12 0.05
CA LYS A 50 11.74 -5.58 -0.09
C LYS A 50 10.38 -6.26 0.07
N GLU A 51 9.63 -5.89 1.12
CA GLU A 51 8.30 -6.45 1.36
C GLU A 51 7.27 -6.01 0.31
N ALA A 52 7.35 -4.76 -0.17
CA ALA A 52 6.50 -4.26 -1.25
C ALA A 52 6.76 -5.01 -2.56
N ASP A 53 8.03 -5.24 -2.93
CA ASP A 53 8.39 -6.00 -4.13
C ASP A 53 7.89 -7.45 -4.06
N GLU A 54 7.97 -8.10 -2.89
CA GLU A 54 7.40 -9.44 -2.68
C GLU A 54 5.87 -9.47 -2.80
N LEU A 55 5.17 -8.46 -2.26
CA LEU A 55 3.72 -8.33 -2.36
C LEU A 55 3.27 -8.11 -3.81
N LEU A 56 3.99 -7.27 -4.55
CA LEU A 56 3.75 -7.04 -5.98
C LEU A 56 4.02 -8.31 -6.81
N ALA A 57 5.07 -9.06 -6.50
CA ALA A 57 5.36 -10.34 -7.16
C ALA A 57 4.27 -11.39 -6.88
N ARG A 58 3.70 -11.42 -5.68
CA ARG A 58 2.55 -12.30 -5.35
C ARG A 58 1.28 -11.88 -6.07
N PHE A 59 1.02 -10.57 -6.19
CA PHE A 59 -0.10 -10.07 -6.97
C PHE A 59 0.01 -10.49 -8.43
N ALA A 60 1.19 -10.32 -9.05
CA ALA A 60 1.45 -10.75 -10.42
C ALA A 60 1.19 -12.25 -10.64
N LYS A 61 1.42 -13.09 -9.62
CA LYS A 61 1.15 -14.54 -9.67
C LYS A 61 -0.31 -14.93 -9.41
N THR A 62 -1.09 -14.09 -8.74
CA THR A 62 -2.49 -14.41 -8.37
C THR A 62 -3.52 -13.74 -9.26
N ALA A 63 -3.13 -12.73 -10.03
CA ALA A 63 -3.97 -12.09 -11.05
C ALA A 63 -3.94 -12.80 -12.43
N GLY A 64 -3.37 -14.02 -12.49
CA GLY A 64 -3.30 -14.86 -13.68
C GLY A 64 -4.44 -15.86 -13.79
#